data_AF-A0A9N8PGY9-F1
#
_entry.id   AF-A0A9N8PGY9-F1
#
_cell.length_a   1.000
_cell.length_b   1.000
_cell.length_c   1.000
_cell.angle_alpha   90.00
_cell.angle_beta   90.00
_cell.angle_gamma   90.00
#
_symmetry.space_group_name_H-M   'P 1'
#
loop_
_entity.id
_entity.type
_entity.pdbx_description
1 polymer ?
#
loop_
_entity_poly.entity_id
_entity_poly.type
_entity_poly.pdbx_seq_one_letter_code
_entity_poly.pdbx_strand_id
1 'polypeptide(L)'
;MNATELAPIVYTAWGNTLNTTSWSTGAAVDWYVPGTYLNKTVVDDIFHWGADYDVSPPVFATYPANHSTLLNQTGIYGREALYLLGKGSTDEYALCSIQAFLTPFCFTSYTVSSDNASLRSNCSGPKTEDPHDMRYINSLINATSGNDTISHDWPYLLTSWSDSLSLNEGLYGSVSNNAQILTQLILQDAALSPNMPSMAEGIAVMAGSALLMASEASPLVQFWNYTTRTLSPGQYQYFNATLETQMYASGGNGETGTHAFFIVLVTVFVVNIICLVYFVRGDGLVTDFTETLNLFSLSINSPASDFMAGSCATGPSSKHFGPEWVIKASGEHVYLISKEDLDPETESGTPGSIDRSMLSRLKGMIGR
;
A
#
# COMPACT_ATOMS: atom_id res chain seq x y z
N MET A 1 2.90 36.96 -8.35
CA MET A 1 2.58 37.87 -9.50
C MET A 1 1.81 39.07 -9.01
N ASN A 2 1.90 40.18 -9.73
CA ASN A 2 1.21 41.44 -9.41
C ASN A 2 -0.07 41.64 -10.24
N ALA A 3 -0.99 42.47 -9.75
CA ALA A 3 -2.25 42.75 -10.46
C ALA A 3 -2.04 43.31 -11.87
N THR A 4 -1.03 44.17 -12.09
CA THR A 4 -0.74 44.77 -13.40
C THR A 4 -0.31 43.75 -14.45
N GLU A 5 0.35 42.67 -14.03
CA GLU A 5 0.80 41.60 -14.93
C GLU A 5 -0.38 40.75 -15.41
N LEU A 6 -1.45 40.66 -14.61
CA LEU A 6 -2.67 39.90 -14.90
C LEU A 6 -3.76 40.73 -15.57
N ALA A 7 -3.61 42.06 -15.62
CA ALA A 7 -4.61 42.95 -16.22
C ALA A 7 -5.05 42.55 -17.65
N PRO A 8 -4.16 42.03 -18.54
CA PRO A 8 -4.59 41.58 -19.86
C PRO A 8 -5.59 40.43 -19.87
N ILE A 9 -5.71 39.65 -18.79
CA ILE A 9 -6.57 38.47 -18.69
C ILE A 9 -7.74 38.65 -17.70
N VAL A 10 -7.92 39.85 -17.16
CA VAL A 10 -8.98 40.16 -16.20
C VAL A 10 -10.00 41.11 -16.82
N TYR A 11 -11.24 40.65 -16.97
CA TYR A 11 -12.30 41.36 -17.69
C TYR A 11 -12.64 42.74 -17.09
N THR A 12 -12.71 42.86 -15.76
CA THR A 12 -12.93 44.16 -15.09
C THR A 12 -11.77 45.13 -15.26
N ALA A 13 -10.54 44.65 -15.49
CA ALA A 13 -9.37 45.51 -15.70
C ALA A 13 -9.41 46.21 -17.07
N TRP A 14 -10.22 45.73 -18.01
CA TRP A 14 -10.40 46.35 -19.32
C TRP A 14 -11.37 47.55 -19.30
N GLY A 15 -11.94 47.87 -18.13
CA GLY A 15 -12.94 48.93 -17.97
C GLY A 15 -14.38 48.48 -18.22
N ASN A 16 -14.60 47.17 -18.36
CA ASN A 16 -15.94 46.60 -18.55
C ASN A 16 -16.67 46.41 -17.21
N THR A 17 -18.00 46.56 -17.23
CA THR A 17 -18.84 46.27 -16.07
C THR A 17 -19.12 44.77 -15.96
N LEU A 18 -18.82 44.19 -14.80
CA LEU A 18 -19.11 42.78 -14.52
C LEU A 18 -20.53 42.61 -14.00
N ASN A 19 -21.31 41.77 -14.68
CA ASN A 19 -22.54 41.22 -14.13
C ASN A 19 -22.28 39.75 -13.76
N THR A 20 -22.18 39.48 -12.46
CA THR A 20 -21.86 38.15 -11.93
C THR A 20 -22.91 37.09 -12.29
N THR A 21 -24.18 37.47 -12.41
CA THR A 21 -25.28 36.53 -12.75
C THR A 21 -25.25 36.06 -14.20
N SER A 22 -24.78 36.90 -15.13
CA SER A 22 -24.62 36.54 -16.54
C SER A 22 -23.19 36.12 -16.90
N TRP A 23 -22.27 36.13 -15.93
CA TRP A 23 -20.90 35.70 -16.19
C TRP A 23 -20.86 34.21 -16.50
N SER A 24 -21.53 33.38 -15.69
CA SER A 24 -21.57 31.93 -15.85
C SER A 24 -22.15 31.46 -17.19
N THR A 25 -22.94 32.30 -17.88
CA THR A 25 -23.49 31.97 -19.21
C THR A 25 -22.48 32.13 -20.34
N GLY A 26 -21.31 32.72 -20.09
CA GLY A 26 -20.27 32.95 -21.11
C GLY A 26 -20.54 34.14 -22.05
N ALA A 27 -21.77 34.67 -22.06
CA ALA A 27 -22.21 35.70 -23.02
C ALA A 27 -21.31 36.95 -23.09
N ALA A 28 -20.71 37.36 -21.96
CA ALA A 28 -19.81 38.51 -21.89
C ALA A 28 -18.50 38.32 -22.67
N VAL A 29 -18.11 37.07 -22.93
CA VAL A 29 -16.89 36.67 -23.64
C VAL A 29 -17.20 35.77 -24.84
N ASP A 30 -18.42 35.79 -25.38
CA ASP A 30 -18.78 34.99 -26.56
C ASP A 30 -17.96 35.35 -27.81
N TRP A 31 -17.47 36.60 -27.88
CA TRP A 31 -16.55 37.06 -28.91
C TRP A 31 -15.15 36.42 -28.78
N TYR A 32 -14.82 35.85 -27.62
CA TYR A 32 -13.53 35.28 -27.30
C TYR A 32 -13.50 33.80 -27.69
N VAL A 33 -13.25 33.57 -28.98
CA VAL A 33 -13.15 32.23 -29.57
C VAL A 33 -11.69 31.77 -29.62
N PRO A 34 -11.42 30.44 -29.63
CA PRO A 34 -10.08 29.91 -29.87
C PRO A 34 -9.42 30.56 -31.11
N GLY A 35 -8.17 31.00 -30.98
CA GLY A 35 -7.46 31.80 -31.98
C GLY A 35 -7.57 33.32 -31.78
N THR A 36 -8.30 33.77 -30.75
CA THR A 36 -8.27 35.16 -30.28
C THR A 36 -7.16 35.32 -29.26
N TYR A 37 -6.31 36.32 -29.44
CA TYR A 37 -5.17 36.59 -28.56
C TYR A 37 -5.34 37.95 -27.87
N LEU A 38 -5.18 37.94 -26.54
CA LEU A 38 -5.20 39.16 -25.73
C LEU A 38 -3.81 39.82 -25.72
N ASN A 39 -3.69 40.94 -25.02
CA ASN A 39 -2.38 41.57 -24.83
C ASN A 39 -1.44 40.63 -24.07
N LYS A 40 -0.15 40.68 -24.42
CA LYS A 40 0.87 39.77 -23.88
C LYS A 40 0.98 39.89 -22.35
N THR A 41 0.93 38.76 -21.63
CA THR A 41 1.27 38.70 -20.21
C THR A 41 2.69 38.17 -19.99
N VAL A 42 3.22 38.32 -18.77
CA VAL A 42 4.53 37.76 -18.38
C VAL A 42 4.54 36.24 -18.29
N VAL A 43 3.37 35.61 -18.24
CA VAL A 43 3.22 34.15 -18.07
C VAL A 43 2.80 33.43 -19.36
N ASP A 44 2.61 34.16 -20.46
CA ASP A 44 2.19 33.57 -21.74
C ASP A 44 3.15 32.46 -22.18
N ASP A 45 4.46 32.68 -22.07
CA ASP A 45 5.47 31.69 -22.46
C ASP A 45 5.52 30.48 -21.48
N ILE A 46 5.06 30.64 -20.24
CA ILE A 46 5.01 29.55 -19.24
C ILE A 46 3.83 28.61 -19.50
N PHE A 47 2.67 29.19 -19.82
CA PHE A 47 1.45 28.44 -20.10
C PHE A 47 1.22 28.17 -21.59
N HIS A 48 2.20 28.52 -22.42
CA HIS A 48 2.14 28.40 -23.88
C HIS A 48 0.89 29.08 -24.48
N TRP A 49 0.61 30.32 -24.07
CA TRP A 49 -0.46 31.13 -24.65
C TRP A 49 0.05 32.03 -25.77
N GLY A 50 -0.83 32.37 -26.71
CA GLY A 50 -0.56 33.31 -27.78
C GLY A 50 -0.48 32.67 -29.16
N ALA A 51 -0.28 33.52 -30.16
CA ALA A 51 -0.26 33.13 -31.57
C ALA A 51 0.85 32.12 -31.91
N ASP A 52 1.93 32.12 -31.15
CA ASP A 52 3.06 31.21 -31.36
C ASP A 52 2.72 29.77 -30.97
N TYR A 53 1.75 29.58 -30.07
CA TYR A 53 1.35 28.27 -29.53
C TYR A 53 -0.07 27.86 -29.95
N ASP A 54 -0.81 28.73 -30.63
CA ASP A 54 -2.22 28.54 -31.02
C ASP A 54 -3.19 28.31 -29.84
N VAL A 55 -2.84 28.80 -28.66
CA VAL A 55 -3.66 28.68 -27.44
C VAL A 55 -4.11 30.07 -26.97
N SER A 56 -5.42 30.26 -26.86
CA SER A 56 -6.00 31.49 -26.31
C SER A 56 -5.82 31.54 -24.78
N PRO A 57 -5.28 32.64 -24.22
CA PRO A 57 -5.17 32.80 -22.77
C PRO A 57 -6.53 32.76 -22.06
N PRO A 58 -6.61 32.36 -20.79
CA PRO A 58 -7.86 32.38 -20.04
C PRO A 58 -8.33 33.81 -19.77
N VAL A 59 -9.64 33.99 -19.61
CA VAL A 59 -10.23 35.24 -19.14
C VAL A 59 -10.91 35.01 -17.80
N PHE A 60 -10.56 35.83 -16.81
CA PHE A 60 -11.18 35.84 -15.50
C PHE A 60 -12.15 37.03 -15.36
N ALA A 61 -13.22 36.82 -14.59
CA ALA A 61 -14.25 37.84 -14.38
C ALA A 61 -13.68 39.12 -13.74
N THR A 62 -12.89 38.94 -12.68
CA THR A 62 -12.35 40.00 -11.86
C THR A 62 -11.11 39.50 -11.12
N TYR A 63 -10.46 40.36 -10.34
CA TYR A 63 -9.43 39.93 -9.39
C TYR A 63 -10.09 39.22 -8.19
N PRO A 64 -9.54 38.07 -7.75
CA PRO A 64 -10.04 37.41 -6.55
C PRO A 64 -9.81 38.27 -5.30
N ALA A 65 -10.74 38.19 -4.35
CA ALA A 65 -10.55 38.73 -3.01
C ALA A 65 -9.45 37.94 -2.27
N ASN A 66 -8.92 38.51 -1.19
CA ASN A 66 -7.93 37.84 -0.36
C ASN A 66 -8.47 36.49 0.14
N HIS A 67 -7.67 35.44 0.01
CA HIS A 67 -8.03 34.06 0.34
C HIS A 67 -9.11 33.41 -0.53
N SER A 68 -9.47 34.02 -1.66
CA SER A 68 -10.41 33.44 -2.62
C SER A 68 -9.74 33.00 -3.90
N THR A 69 -10.44 32.14 -4.63
CA THR A 69 -10.06 31.63 -5.94
C THR A 69 -11.14 31.93 -6.98
N LEU A 70 -10.73 32.01 -8.24
CA LEU A 70 -11.55 32.26 -9.41
C LEU A 70 -11.16 31.32 -10.54
N LEU A 71 -12.14 30.92 -11.33
CA LEU A 71 -11.96 29.99 -12.44
C LEU A 71 -12.36 30.63 -13.76
N ASN A 72 -11.72 30.21 -14.86
CA ASN A 72 -12.06 30.63 -16.21
C ASN A 72 -13.23 29.79 -16.79
N GLN A 73 -14.37 29.73 -16.12
CA GLN A 73 -15.48 28.85 -16.54
C GLN A 73 -16.09 29.25 -17.90
N THR A 74 -15.89 30.48 -18.32
CA THR A 74 -16.44 31.07 -19.53
C THR A 74 -15.55 30.79 -20.74
N GLY A 75 -15.84 29.71 -21.47
CA GLY A 75 -15.15 29.42 -22.73
C GLY A 75 -15.79 28.32 -23.56
N ILE A 76 -15.58 28.44 -24.87
CA ILE A 76 -16.11 27.54 -25.89
C ILE A 76 -15.45 26.17 -25.83
N TYR A 77 -16.21 25.18 -26.30
CA TYR A 77 -15.77 23.89 -26.84
C TYR A 77 -14.26 23.73 -27.04
N GLY A 78 -13.52 22.84 -26.36
CA GLY A 78 -12.22 22.40 -26.88
C GLY A 78 -10.96 22.95 -26.20
N ARG A 79 -11.09 23.60 -25.03
CA ARG A 79 -9.92 24.03 -24.25
C ARG A 79 -9.13 22.83 -23.73
N GLU A 80 -7.82 22.99 -23.62
CA GLU A 80 -6.90 21.95 -23.12
C GLU A 80 -6.77 21.95 -21.59
N ALA A 81 -7.00 23.10 -20.95
CA ALA A 81 -6.79 23.29 -19.51
C ALA A 81 -7.93 24.07 -18.85
N LEU A 82 -8.16 23.78 -17.57
CA LEU A 82 -8.86 24.67 -16.66
C LEU A 82 -7.82 25.51 -15.91
N TYR A 83 -8.08 26.81 -15.79
CA TYR A 83 -7.21 27.75 -15.10
C TYR A 83 -7.86 28.27 -13.83
N LEU A 84 -7.07 28.31 -12.77
CA LEU A 84 -7.46 28.79 -11.45
C LEU A 84 -6.54 29.93 -11.03
N LEU A 85 -7.16 31.07 -10.72
CA LEU A 85 -6.50 32.26 -10.20
C LEU A 85 -6.82 32.41 -8.72
N GLY A 86 -5.80 32.37 -7.86
CA GLY A 86 -5.94 32.58 -6.42
C GLY A 86 -5.23 33.85 -5.96
N LYS A 87 -5.74 34.47 -4.90
CA LYS A 87 -5.05 35.56 -4.19
C LYS A 87 -4.76 35.16 -2.75
N GLY A 88 -3.51 35.34 -2.33
CA GLY A 88 -3.07 35.08 -0.96
C GLY A 88 -3.55 36.13 0.04
N SER A 89 -2.94 36.14 1.22
CA SER A 89 -3.07 37.25 2.20
C SER A 89 -2.26 38.48 1.78
N THR A 90 -1.14 38.25 1.08
CA THR A 90 -0.32 39.26 0.41
C THR A 90 -1.00 39.71 -0.89
N ASP A 91 -0.59 40.85 -1.46
CA ASP A 91 -1.06 41.31 -2.78
C ASP A 91 -0.49 40.46 -3.95
N GLU A 92 -0.17 39.20 -3.67
CA GLU A 92 0.39 38.24 -4.59
C GLU A 92 -0.71 37.33 -5.13
N TYR A 93 -0.66 37.13 -6.44
CA TYR A 93 -1.52 36.24 -7.16
C TYR A 93 -0.77 34.98 -7.58
N ALA A 94 -1.48 33.85 -7.53
CA ALA A 94 -1.05 32.57 -8.06
C ALA A 94 -2.00 32.11 -9.15
N LEU A 95 -1.43 31.63 -10.25
CA LEU A 95 -2.16 31.10 -11.39
C LEU A 95 -1.74 29.64 -11.56
N CYS A 96 -2.73 28.76 -11.64
CA CYS A 96 -2.52 27.33 -11.84
C CYS A 96 -3.31 26.87 -13.06
N SER A 97 -2.71 25.99 -13.87
CA SER A 97 -3.37 25.27 -14.96
C SER A 97 -3.47 23.80 -14.60
N ILE A 98 -4.64 23.21 -14.80
CA ILE A 98 -4.83 21.77 -14.66
C ILE A 98 -5.22 21.16 -16.01
N GLN A 99 -4.46 20.15 -16.41
CA GLN A 99 -4.61 19.41 -17.66
C GLN A 99 -4.59 17.92 -17.35
N ALA A 100 -5.25 17.12 -18.19
CA ALA A 100 -5.17 15.67 -18.15
C ALA A 100 -4.83 15.15 -19.54
N PHE A 101 -3.93 14.18 -19.58
CA PHE A 101 -3.49 13.52 -20.79
C PHE A 101 -3.16 12.06 -20.51
N LEU A 102 -3.18 11.23 -21.55
CA LEU A 102 -2.81 9.81 -21.45
C LEU A 102 -1.35 9.63 -21.83
N THR A 103 -0.59 8.89 -21.03
CA THR A 103 0.82 8.62 -21.31
C THR A 103 1.08 7.11 -21.43
N PRO A 104 1.72 6.64 -22.51
CA PRO A 104 2.07 5.23 -22.67
C PRO A 104 3.37 4.86 -21.92
N PHE A 105 4.01 5.82 -21.27
CA PHE A 105 5.31 5.65 -20.61
C PHE A 105 5.21 5.16 -19.15
N CYS A 106 4.03 4.73 -18.74
CA CYS A 106 3.78 4.24 -17.39
C CYS A 106 3.43 2.76 -17.38
N PHE A 107 3.66 2.12 -16.24
CA PHE A 107 3.06 0.85 -15.87
C PHE A 107 2.49 0.96 -14.46
N THR A 108 1.55 0.09 -14.14
CA THR A 108 0.89 0.08 -12.85
C THR A 108 1.31 -1.17 -12.09
N SER A 109 1.86 -0.99 -10.89
CA SER A 109 2.15 -2.09 -9.97
C SER A 109 1.08 -2.13 -8.88
N TYR A 110 0.45 -3.30 -8.72
CA TYR A 110 -0.50 -3.55 -7.65
C TYR A 110 0.06 -4.61 -6.72
N THR A 111 0.30 -4.24 -5.46
CA THR A 111 0.83 -5.14 -4.44
C THR A 111 -0.21 -5.35 -3.36
N VAL A 112 -0.58 -6.60 -3.10
CA VAL A 112 -1.51 -6.99 -2.04
C VAL A 112 -0.78 -7.86 -1.04
N SER A 113 -0.93 -7.50 0.23
CA SER A 113 -0.50 -8.26 1.40
C SER A 113 -1.72 -8.53 2.29
N SER A 114 -1.58 -9.39 3.31
CA SER A 114 -2.68 -9.72 4.24
C SER A 114 -3.35 -8.49 4.85
N ASP A 115 -2.58 -7.43 5.09
CA ASP A 115 -3.03 -6.25 5.85
C ASP A 115 -3.10 -4.98 5.01
N ASN A 116 -2.60 -4.99 3.76
CA ASN A 116 -2.54 -3.79 2.94
C ASN A 116 -2.54 -4.09 1.44
N ALA A 117 -3.22 -3.23 0.68
CA ALA A 117 -3.16 -3.20 -0.78
C ALA A 117 -2.66 -1.82 -1.22
N SER A 118 -1.66 -1.78 -2.10
CA SER A 118 -1.19 -0.53 -2.69
C SER A 118 -1.13 -0.61 -4.20
N LEU A 119 -1.74 0.37 -4.85
CA LEU A 119 -1.66 0.61 -6.29
C LEU A 119 -0.70 1.77 -6.53
N ARG A 120 0.32 1.56 -7.37
CA ARG A 120 1.28 2.59 -7.75
C ARG A 120 1.39 2.66 -9.26
N SER A 121 1.31 3.88 -9.79
CA SER A 121 1.63 4.16 -11.18
C SER A 121 3.10 4.58 -11.24
N ASN A 122 3.92 3.79 -11.93
CA ASN A 122 5.33 4.09 -12.14
C ASN A 122 5.53 4.57 -13.56
N CYS A 123 5.85 5.86 -13.70
CA CYS A 123 6.00 6.56 -14.96
C CYS A 123 7.45 6.96 -15.16
N SER A 124 8.04 6.54 -16.27
CA SER A 124 9.42 6.89 -16.63
C SER A 124 9.41 7.58 -17.98
N GLY A 125 9.83 8.83 -18.03
CA GLY A 125 9.81 9.62 -19.27
C GLY A 125 10.60 8.96 -20.41
N PRO A 126 10.40 9.40 -21.67
CA PRO A 126 11.05 8.82 -22.84
C PRO A 126 12.59 8.91 -22.82
N LYS A 127 13.15 9.83 -22.02
CA LYS A 127 14.60 10.05 -21.86
C LYS A 127 15.21 9.32 -20.66
N THR A 128 14.46 8.44 -20.00
CA THR A 128 14.98 7.70 -18.83
C THR A 128 16.03 6.68 -19.28
N GLU A 129 17.19 6.67 -18.63
CA GLU A 129 18.33 5.81 -19.02
C GLU A 129 18.05 4.31 -18.85
N ASP A 130 17.14 3.93 -17.94
CA ASP A 130 16.71 2.54 -17.74
C ASP A 130 15.18 2.46 -17.64
N PRO A 131 14.49 2.36 -18.79
CA PRO A 131 13.05 2.23 -18.80
C PRO A 131 12.58 0.81 -18.49
N HIS A 132 11.63 0.67 -17.56
CA HIS A 132 11.04 -0.63 -17.23
C HIS A 132 10.34 -1.28 -18.44
N ASP A 133 10.48 -2.59 -18.60
CA ASP A 133 9.96 -3.35 -19.76
C ASP A 133 8.42 -3.42 -19.79
N MET A 134 7.77 -3.29 -18.63
CA MET A 134 6.31 -3.40 -18.46
C MET A 134 5.52 -2.15 -18.89
N ARG A 135 6.17 -1.11 -19.41
CA ARG A 135 5.48 0.12 -19.86
C ARG A 135 4.57 -0.18 -21.05
N TYR A 136 3.44 0.52 -21.12
CA TYR A 136 2.45 0.32 -22.18
C TYR A 136 3.03 0.53 -23.60
N ILE A 137 3.96 1.48 -23.76
CA ILE A 137 4.66 1.76 -25.03
C ILE A 137 5.37 0.53 -25.61
N ASN A 138 5.81 -0.43 -24.78
CA ASN A 138 6.46 -1.64 -25.26
C ASN A 138 5.45 -2.67 -25.82
N SER A 139 4.20 -2.63 -25.34
CA SER A 139 3.10 -3.44 -25.90
C SER A 139 2.51 -2.81 -27.18
N LEU A 140 2.57 -1.48 -27.29
CA LEU A 140 2.10 -0.71 -28.44
C LEU A 140 3.11 0.40 -28.78
N ILE A 141 4.05 0.09 -29.67
CA ILE A 141 5.19 0.98 -30.01
C ILE A 141 4.71 2.32 -30.63
N ASN A 142 3.58 2.30 -31.35
CA ASN A 142 3.02 3.47 -32.01
C ASN A 142 1.97 4.19 -31.15
N ALA A 143 2.02 4.04 -29.83
CA ALA A 143 1.10 4.72 -28.93
C ALA A 143 1.32 6.25 -28.99
N THR A 144 0.26 7.02 -29.19
CA THR A 144 0.27 8.48 -29.08
C THR A 144 0.64 8.90 -27.66
N SER A 145 1.28 10.06 -27.54
CA SER A 145 1.73 10.59 -26.25
C SER A 145 1.91 12.11 -26.33
N GLY A 146 1.96 12.77 -25.18
CA GLY A 146 2.18 14.21 -25.11
C GLY A 146 0.94 14.98 -25.55
N ASN A 147 1.13 16.05 -26.33
CA ASN A 147 0.07 17.00 -26.69
C ASN A 147 -1.12 16.33 -27.40
N ASP A 148 -0.85 15.31 -28.22
CA ASP A 148 -1.86 14.57 -29.00
C ASP A 148 -2.86 13.79 -28.13
N THR A 149 -2.58 13.65 -26.84
CA THR A 149 -3.40 12.87 -25.90
C THR A 149 -4.08 13.73 -24.84
N ILE A 150 -4.00 15.05 -24.95
CA ILE A 150 -4.67 15.97 -24.05
C ILE A 150 -6.19 15.82 -24.21
N SER A 151 -6.89 15.71 -23.07
CA SER A 151 -8.34 15.62 -23.07
C SER A 151 -8.98 17.01 -23.12
N HIS A 152 -9.65 17.31 -24.23
CA HIS A 152 -10.44 18.54 -24.39
C HIS A 152 -11.77 18.51 -23.59
N ASP A 153 -12.22 17.32 -23.16
CA ASP A 153 -13.40 17.16 -22.32
C ASP A 153 -13.09 17.42 -20.83
N TRP A 154 -11.82 17.29 -20.44
CA TRP A 154 -11.38 17.39 -19.05
C TRP A 154 -11.74 18.73 -18.37
N PRO A 155 -11.55 19.91 -18.99
CA PRO A 155 -11.93 21.18 -18.36
C PRO A 155 -13.43 21.31 -18.09
N TYR A 156 -14.29 20.64 -18.89
CA TYR A 156 -15.74 20.64 -18.68
C TYR A 156 -16.12 19.80 -17.47
N LEU A 157 -15.53 18.60 -17.34
CA LEU A 157 -15.71 17.77 -16.16
C LEU A 157 -15.20 18.48 -14.89
N LEU A 158 -14.04 19.14 -15.00
CA LEU A 158 -13.47 19.88 -13.88
C LEU A 158 -14.29 21.10 -13.48
N THR A 159 -15.06 21.71 -14.38
CA THR A 159 -15.95 22.82 -14.02
C THR A 159 -16.94 22.37 -12.94
N SER A 160 -17.65 21.26 -13.17
CA SER A 160 -18.59 20.69 -12.19
C SER A 160 -17.93 20.25 -10.88
N TRP A 161 -16.74 19.64 -10.96
CA TRP A 161 -15.94 19.28 -9.78
C TRP A 161 -15.55 20.53 -8.97
N SER A 162 -15.11 21.58 -9.64
CA SER A 162 -14.64 22.80 -9.01
C SER A 162 -15.77 23.60 -8.34
N ASP A 163 -16.95 23.62 -8.95
CA ASP A 163 -18.17 24.20 -8.37
C ASP A 163 -18.60 23.41 -7.14
N SER A 164 -18.52 22.08 -7.18
CA SER A 164 -18.82 21.21 -6.03
C SER A 164 -17.88 21.43 -4.85
N LEU A 165 -16.67 21.93 -5.11
CA LEU A 165 -15.67 22.28 -4.10
C LEU A 165 -15.69 23.76 -3.71
N SER A 166 -16.59 24.55 -4.30
CA SER A 166 -16.69 26.00 -4.08
C SER A 166 -15.39 26.74 -4.37
N LEU A 167 -14.69 26.36 -5.45
CA LEU A 167 -13.43 26.99 -5.87
C LEU A 167 -13.64 28.25 -6.72
N ASN A 168 -14.87 28.59 -7.09
CA ASN A 168 -15.21 29.80 -7.87
C ASN A 168 -15.93 30.88 -7.06
N GLU A 169 -16.01 30.73 -5.73
CA GLU A 169 -16.74 31.65 -4.83
C GLU A 169 -16.21 33.09 -4.85
N GLY A 170 -14.96 33.29 -5.31
CA GLY A 170 -14.39 34.62 -5.51
C GLY A 170 -15.20 35.48 -6.48
N LEU A 171 -16.03 34.89 -7.35
CA LEU A 171 -16.89 35.61 -8.28
C LEU A 171 -17.98 36.40 -7.55
N TYR A 172 -18.45 35.86 -6.42
CA TYR A 172 -19.49 36.46 -5.58
C TYR A 172 -18.91 37.26 -4.41
N GLY A 173 -17.58 37.43 -4.36
CA GLY A 173 -16.90 38.05 -3.22
C GLY A 173 -16.94 37.21 -1.95
N SER A 174 -17.20 35.91 -2.08
CA SER A 174 -17.23 34.95 -0.96
C SER A 174 -15.89 34.21 -0.85
N VAL A 175 -15.61 33.71 0.35
CA VAL A 175 -14.40 32.95 0.68
C VAL A 175 -14.84 31.55 1.12
N SER A 176 -14.49 30.54 0.31
CA SER A 176 -14.67 29.13 0.68
C SER A 176 -13.49 28.64 1.51
N ASN A 177 -13.73 27.73 2.46
CA ASN A 177 -12.66 27.10 3.25
C ASN A 177 -11.64 26.37 2.35
N ASN A 178 -12.10 25.72 1.27
CA ASN A 178 -11.21 25.04 0.33
C ASN A 178 -10.33 26.05 -0.42
N ALA A 179 -10.91 27.17 -0.87
CA ALA A 179 -10.18 28.25 -1.51
C ALA A 179 -9.16 28.90 -0.54
N GLN A 180 -9.54 29.09 0.72
CA GLN A 180 -8.66 29.63 1.75
C GLN A 180 -7.47 28.70 2.02
N ILE A 181 -7.68 27.40 2.14
CA ILE A 181 -6.59 26.44 2.35
C ILE A 181 -5.65 26.43 1.14
N LEU A 182 -6.18 26.40 -0.09
CA LEU A 182 -5.36 26.41 -1.31
C LEU A 182 -4.54 27.71 -1.45
N THR A 183 -5.11 28.86 -1.12
CA THR A 183 -4.41 30.15 -1.20
C THR A 183 -3.33 30.31 -0.14
N GLN A 184 -3.38 29.55 0.96
CA GLN A 184 -2.28 29.48 1.94
C GLN A 184 -1.08 28.67 1.43
N LEU A 185 -1.27 27.81 0.44
CA LEU A 185 -0.21 27.04 -0.21
C LEU A 185 0.43 27.79 -1.40
N ILE A 186 0.10 29.07 -1.57
CA ILE A 186 0.75 29.94 -2.56
C ILE A 186 2.21 30.13 -2.14
N LEU A 187 3.10 29.85 -3.07
CA LEU A 187 4.54 30.02 -2.88
C LEU A 187 4.87 31.52 -2.74
N GLN A 188 5.62 31.88 -1.70
CA GLN A 188 6.15 33.23 -1.53
C GLN A 188 7.44 33.46 -2.34
N ASP A 189 8.26 32.42 -2.43
CA ASP A 189 9.48 32.40 -3.25
C ASP A 189 9.32 31.44 -4.42
N ALA A 190 10.08 31.63 -5.50
CA ALA A 190 10.12 30.72 -6.64
C ALA A 190 10.85 29.38 -6.35
N ALA A 191 10.69 28.84 -5.14
CA ALA A 191 11.29 27.61 -4.68
C ALA A 191 10.25 26.75 -3.94
N LEU A 192 10.17 25.47 -4.33
CA LEU A 192 9.30 24.50 -3.66
C LEU A 192 9.89 24.12 -2.30
N SER A 193 9.06 24.14 -1.26
CA SER A 193 9.44 23.69 0.08
C SER A 193 9.30 22.17 0.17
N PRO A 194 10.30 21.42 0.67
CA PRO A 194 10.16 19.98 0.89
C PRO A 194 9.17 19.62 2.02
N ASN A 195 8.82 20.60 2.87
CA ASN A 195 8.01 20.39 4.07
C ASN A 195 6.55 20.83 3.91
N MET A 196 6.19 21.46 2.78
CA MET A 196 4.83 21.96 2.55
C MET A 196 4.49 21.81 1.06
N PRO A 197 3.34 21.21 0.73
CA PRO A 197 2.90 21.12 -0.65
C PRO A 197 2.60 22.52 -1.20
N SER A 198 2.90 22.71 -2.48
CA SER A 198 2.45 23.87 -3.24
C SER A 198 0.96 23.82 -3.53
N MET A 199 0.38 24.97 -3.87
CA MET A 199 -1.00 25.06 -4.33
C MET A 199 -1.27 24.12 -5.54
N ALA A 200 -0.29 23.96 -6.44
CA ALA A 200 -0.41 23.05 -7.58
C ALA A 200 -0.48 21.57 -7.15
N GLU A 201 0.37 21.15 -6.21
CA GLU A 201 0.33 19.79 -5.66
C GLU A 201 -0.98 19.52 -4.91
N GLY A 202 -1.46 20.50 -4.14
CA GLY A 202 -2.76 20.41 -3.47
C GLY A 202 -3.92 20.22 -4.45
N ILE A 203 -3.97 21.03 -5.52
CA ILE A 203 -4.98 20.90 -6.56
C ILE A 203 -4.89 19.55 -7.29
N ALA A 204 -3.67 19.08 -7.59
CA ALA A 204 -3.46 17.79 -8.25
C ALA A 204 -4.02 16.62 -7.43
N VAL A 205 -3.78 16.62 -6.10
CA VAL A 205 -4.33 15.60 -5.20
C VAL A 205 -5.85 15.69 -5.12
N MET A 206 -6.41 16.90 -5.01
CA MET A 206 -7.87 17.09 -4.95
C MET A 206 -8.57 16.66 -6.25
N ALA A 207 -7.94 16.86 -7.40
CA ALA A 207 -8.47 16.46 -8.71
C ALA A 207 -8.23 14.98 -9.03
N GLY A 208 -7.33 14.30 -8.31
CA GLY A 208 -6.98 12.91 -8.57
C GLY A 208 -8.17 11.94 -8.46
N SER A 209 -9.07 12.15 -7.51
CA SER A 209 -10.30 11.35 -7.39
C SER A 209 -11.25 11.57 -8.57
N ALA A 210 -11.37 12.81 -9.05
CA ALA A 210 -12.15 13.12 -10.25
C ALA A 210 -11.54 12.49 -11.50
N LEU A 211 -10.20 12.45 -11.59
CA LEU A 211 -9.50 11.79 -12.70
C LEU A 211 -9.73 10.28 -12.67
N LEU A 212 -9.69 9.66 -11.49
CA LEU A 212 -10.01 8.23 -11.33
C LEU A 212 -11.45 7.92 -11.74
N MET A 213 -12.42 8.72 -11.31
CA MET A 213 -13.82 8.57 -11.73
C MET A 213 -13.98 8.79 -13.24
N ALA A 214 -13.28 9.76 -13.82
CA ALA A 214 -13.30 10.02 -15.27
C ALA A 214 -12.64 8.89 -16.08
N SER A 215 -11.74 8.11 -15.47
CA SER A 215 -11.13 6.94 -16.11
C SER A 215 -12.05 5.72 -16.15
N GLU A 216 -13.12 5.70 -15.34
CA GLU A 216 -14.10 4.61 -15.35
C GLU A 216 -14.84 4.57 -16.70
N ALA A 217 -14.95 3.37 -17.28
CA ALA A 217 -15.52 3.15 -18.62
C ALA A 217 -14.80 3.89 -19.77
N SER A 218 -13.58 4.42 -19.54
CA SER A 218 -12.73 4.93 -20.62
C SER A 218 -12.14 3.77 -21.45
N PRO A 219 -11.98 3.94 -22.77
CA PRO A 219 -11.33 2.93 -23.60
C PRO A 219 -9.84 2.83 -23.25
N LEU A 220 -9.29 1.61 -23.34
CA LEU A 220 -7.86 1.35 -23.12
C LEU A 220 -7.03 1.53 -24.41
N VAL A 221 -7.69 1.53 -25.57
CA VAL A 221 -7.06 1.92 -26.84
C VAL A 221 -7.21 3.43 -27.07
N GLN A 222 -6.26 4.01 -27.78
CA GLN A 222 -6.15 5.46 -27.97
C GLN A 222 -7.04 6.02 -29.08
N PHE A 223 -7.83 5.19 -29.74
CA PHE A 223 -8.69 5.60 -30.84
C PHE A 223 -10.16 5.27 -30.55
N TRP A 224 -11.05 6.06 -31.13
CA TRP A 224 -12.49 5.84 -31.06
C TRP A 224 -13.03 5.46 -32.43
N ASN A 225 -13.30 4.16 -32.65
CA ASN A 225 -13.75 3.63 -33.94
C ASN A 225 -15.28 3.51 -34.04
N TYR A 226 -16.01 4.35 -33.30
CA TYR A 226 -17.48 4.35 -33.30
C TYR A 226 -17.99 5.71 -33.77
N THR A 227 -19.09 5.70 -34.51
CA THR A 227 -19.75 6.93 -34.98
C THR A 227 -20.48 7.67 -33.86
N THR A 228 -20.88 6.95 -32.80
CA THR A 228 -21.54 7.51 -31.62
C THR A 228 -20.52 7.87 -30.55
N ARG A 229 -20.77 8.93 -29.78
CA ARG A 229 -19.89 9.37 -28.67
C ARG A 229 -19.98 8.48 -27.42
N THR A 230 -21.02 7.67 -27.33
CA THR A 230 -21.27 6.79 -26.19
C THR A 230 -21.85 5.48 -26.71
N LEU A 231 -21.47 4.37 -26.06
CA LEU A 231 -21.98 3.04 -26.35
C LEU A 231 -22.88 2.60 -25.19
N SER A 232 -24.12 2.23 -25.51
CA SER A 232 -25.06 1.66 -24.55
C SER A 232 -25.82 0.52 -25.24
N PRO A 233 -25.58 -0.76 -24.88
CA PRO A 233 -24.65 -1.23 -23.85
C PRO A 233 -23.17 -1.06 -24.23
N GLY A 234 -22.28 -1.01 -23.23
CA GLY A 234 -20.84 -1.02 -23.45
C GLY A 234 -20.38 -2.28 -24.18
N GLN A 235 -19.28 -2.18 -24.93
CA GLN A 235 -18.72 -3.29 -25.70
C GLN A 235 -17.36 -3.71 -25.15
N TYR A 236 -17.05 -5.01 -25.21
CA TYR A 236 -15.73 -5.52 -24.86
C TYR A 236 -14.69 -5.02 -25.86
N GLN A 237 -13.59 -4.48 -25.34
CA GLN A 237 -12.46 -4.01 -26.12
C GLN A 237 -11.24 -4.89 -25.89
N TYR A 238 -10.60 -5.31 -26.97
CA TYR A 238 -9.34 -6.04 -26.93
C TYR A 238 -8.18 -5.08 -27.10
N PHE A 239 -7.14 -5.25 -26.29
CA PHE A 239 -5.92 -4.45 -26.32
C PHE A 239 -4.73 -5.34 -25.97
N ASN A 240 -3.55 -4.99 -26.48
CA ASN A 240 -2.33 -5.71 -26.15
C ASN A 240 -1.80 -5.19 -24.81
N ALA A 241 -1.58 -6.09 -23.85
CA ALA A 241 -1.07 -5.73 -22.54
C ALA A 241 -0.08 -6.79 -22.06
N THR A 242 0.99 -6.32 -21.42
CA THR A 242 1.92 -7.16 -20.69
C THR A 242 1.50 -7.20 -19.23
N LEU A 243 1.29 -8.40 -18.70
CA LEU A 243 0.92 -8.61 -17.30
C LEU A 243 1.97 -9.48 -16.63
N GLU A 244 2.52 -9.00 -15.53
CA GLU A 244 3.39 -9.78 -14.65
C GLU A 244 2.67 -9.92 -13.31
N THR A 245 2.47 -11.16 -12.86
CA THR A 245 1.83 -11.45 -11.58
C THR A 245 2.79 -12.24 -10.72
N GLN A 246 3.10 -11.71 -9.54
CA GLN A 246 3.77 -12.46 -8.49
C GLN A 246 2.75 -12.74 -7.40
N MET A 247 2.30 -13.98 -7.31
CA MET A 247 1.30 -14.41 -6.33
C MET A 247 1.96 -15.35 -5.34
N TYR A 248 1.78 -15.11 -4.04
CA TYR A 248 2.10 -16.10 -3.03
C TYR A 248 1.01 -17.18 -3.03
N ALA A 249 1.25 -18.27 -3.76
CA ALA A 249 0.37 -19.43 -3.74
C ALA A 249 0.68 -20.29 -2.51
N SER A 250 -0.04 -20.08 -1.41
CA SER A 250 -0.09 -21.04 -0.31
C SER A 250 -0.96 -22.24 -0.71
N GLY A 251 -0.53 -23.02 -1.70
CA GLY A 251 -1.22 -24.24 -2.11
C GLY A 251 -0.93 -24.68 -3.54
N GLY A 252 -0.29 -25.84 -3.66
CA GLY A 252 -0.57 -26.94 -4.61
C GLY A 252 -0.67 -26.70 -6.11
N ASN A 253 -0.51 -25.48 -6.62
CA ASN A 253 -0.77 -25.20 -8.03
C ASN A 253 0.54 -25.13 -8.82
N GLY A 254 0.96 -26.30 -9.31
CA GLY A 254 1.50 -26.40 -10.67
C GLY A 254 3.00 -26.22 -10.90
N GLU A 255 3.82 -25.97 -9.88
CA GLU A 255 5.29 -25.98 -10.07
C GLU A 255 5.88 -27.35 -9.75
N THR A 256 6.70 -27.88 -10.67
CA THR A 256 7.40 -29.17 -10.56
C THR A 256 8.25 -29.30 -9.29
N GLY A 257 8.64 -28.18 -8.65
CA GLY A 257 9.35 -28.16 -7.37
C GLY A 257 8.49 -28.56 -6.16
N THR A 258 7.16 -28.41 -6.22
CA THR A 258 6.26 -28.75 -5.10
C THR A 258 6.13 -30.25 -4.86
N HIS A 259 6.49 -31.08 -5.84
CA HIS A 259 6.45 -32.54 -5.71
C HIS A 259 7.43 -33.10 -4.67
N ALA A 260 8.56 -32.41 -4.44
CA ALA A 260 9.54 -32.82 -3.44
C ALA A 260 8.97 -32.77 -2.01
N PHE A 261 8.03 -31.86 -1.75
CA PHE A 261 7.43 -31.72 -0.41
C PHE A 261 6.49 -32.88 -0.06
N PHE A 262 5.88 -33.54 -1.06
CA PHE A 262 5.07 -34.74 -0.83
C PHE A 262 5.90 -35.92 -0.33
N ILE A 263 7.17 -36.02 -0.73
CA ILE A 263 8.08 -37.07 -0.23
C ILE A 263 8.29 -36.90 1.27
N VAL A 264 8.51 -35.66 1.72
CA VAL A 264 8.67 -35.33 3.15
C VAL A 264 7.38 -35.61 3.90
N LEU A 265 6.23 -35.16 3.40
CA LEU A 265 4.92 -35.39 4.03
C LEU A 265 4.59 -36.88 4.18
N VAL A 266 4.83 -37.68 3.14
CA VAL A 266 4.63 -39.14 3.19
C VAL A 266 5.59 -39.78 4.18
N THR A 267 6.86 -39.35 4.21
CA THR A 267 7.85 -39.88 5.16
C THR A 267 7.43 -39.60 6.60
N VAL A 268 7.02 -38.37 6.90
CA VAL A 268 6.53 -37.99 8.24
C VAL A 268 5.27 -38.77 8.60
N PHE A 269 4.34 -38.96 7.66
CA PHE A 269 3.15 -39.79 7.87
C PHE A 269 3.51 -41.24 8.23
N VAL A 270 4.45 -41.85 7.51
CA VAL A 270 4.92 -43.22 7.77
C VAL A 270 5.59 -43.32 9.14
N VAL A 271 6.45 -42.37 9.51
CA VAL A 271 7.09 -42.33 10.84
C VAL A 271 6.04 -42.24 11.95
N ASN A 272 5.02 -41.39 11.78
CA ASN A 272 3.92 -41.30 12.75
C ASN A 272 3.12 -42.60 12.88
N ILE A 273 2.89 -43.32 11.78
CA ILE A 273 2.26 -44.65 11.81
C ILE A 273 3.14 -45.65 12.57
N ILE A 274 4.46 -45.64 12.35
CA ILE A 274 5.39 -46.52 13.06
C ILE A 274 5.35 -46.22 14.57
N CYS A 275 5.39 -44.94 14.96
CA CYS A 275 5.24 -44.52 16.36
C CYS A 275 3.89 -44.96 16.95
N LEU A 276 2.79 -44.82 16.20
CA LEU A 276 1.47 -45.27 16.63
C LEU A 276 1.43 -46.79 16.86
N VAL A 277 1.99 -47.56 15.93
CA VAL A 277 2.07 -49.03 16.05
C VAL A 277 2.92 -49.44 17.25
N TYR A 278 4.02 -48.73 17.50
CA TYR A 278 4.85 -48.94 18.67
C TYR A 278 4.06 -48.71 19.96
N PHE A 279 3.31 -47.61 20.06
CA PHE A 279 2.48 -47.32 21.24
C PHE A 279 1.34 -48.32 21.45
N VAL A 280 0.73 -48.84 20.37
CA VAL A 280 -0.37 -49.82 20.49
C VAL A 280 0.14 -51.23 20.84
N ARG A 281 1.38 -51.58 20.46
CA ARG A 281 1.97 -52.90 20.74
C ARG A 281 2.85 -52.96 21.98
N GLY A 282 3.34 -51.82 22.48
CA GLY A 282 4.06 -51.76 23.73
C GLY A 282 3.12 -51.99 24.91
N ASP A 283 3.44 -52.97 25.77
CA ASP A 283 2.76 -53.18 27.04
C ASP A 283 3.11 -52.03 28.00
N GLY A 284 2.35 -50.92 27.90
CA GLY A 284 2.37 -49.79 28.83
C GLY A 284 3.14 -48.57 28.35
N LEU A 285 2.73 -47.37 28.83
CA LEU A 285 3.52 -46.16 28.71
C LEU A 285 4.85 -46.38 29.43
N VAL A 286 5.96 -46.30 28.71
CA VAL A 286 7.27 -46.12 29.32
C VAL A 286 7.19 -44.79 30.07
N THR A 287 7.15 -44.84 31.41
CA THR A 287 7.15 -43.63 32.24
C THR A 287 8.49 -42.94 32.02
N ASP A 288 8.44 -41.80 31.34
CA ASP A 288 9.63 -41.00 31.10
C ASP A 288 10.00 -40.29 32.40
N PHE A 289 11.02 -40.79 33.09
CA PHE A 289 11.56 -40.15 34.29
C PHE A 289 12.36 -38.88 33.99
N THR A 290 12.56 -38.54 32.70
CA THR A 290 13.09 -37.23 32.30
C THR A 290 12.01 -36.16 32.19
N GLU A 291 10.72 -36.56 32.20
CA GLU A 291 9.62 -35.60 32.35
C GLU A 291 9.73 -34.90 33.71
N THR A 292 9.66 -33.58 33.71
CA THR A 292 9.90 -32.74 34.90
C THR A 292 9.10 -33.16 36.13
N LEU A 293 7.84 -33.60 35.94
CA LEU A 293 6.97 -34.03 37.03
C LEU A 293 7.40 -35.38 37.63
N ASN A 294 7.81 -36.33 36.78
CA ASN A 294 8.28 -37.64 37.20
C ASN A 294 9.67 -37.56 37.83
N LEU A 295 10.54 -36.68 37.32
CA LEU A 295 11.85 -36.41 37.90
C LEU A 295 11.71 -35.75 39.29
N PHE A 296 10.77 -34.82 39.43
CA PHE A 296 10.52 -34.14 40.69
C PHE A 296 9.96 -35.10 41.75
N SER A 297 8.98 -35.94 41.38
CA SER A 297 8.43 -36.94 42.30
C SER A 297 9.51 -37.94 42.73
N LEU A 298 10.38 -38.34 41.81
CA LEU A 298 11.54 -39.19 42.11
C LEU A 298 12.51 -38.49 43.08
N SER A 299 12.78 -37.19 42.88
CA SER A 299 13.71 -36.42 43.73
C SER A 299 13.21 -36.25 45.17
N ILE A 300 11.90 -36.06 45.40
CA ILE A 300 11.32 -35.93 46.75
C ILE A 300 11.32 -37.24 47.51
N ASN A 301 11.05 -38.36 46.82
CA ASN A 301 11.00 -39.68 47.44
C ASN A 301 12.40 -40.26 47.69
N SER A 302 13.46 -39.58 47.23
CA SER A 302 14.83 -40.06 47.38
C SER A 302 15.40 -39.77 48.77
N PRO A 303 16.10 -40.74 49.39
CA PRO A 303 16.74 -40.52 50.68
C PRO A 303 17.85 -39.47 50.55
N ALA A 304 18.17 -38.81 51.66
CA ALA A 304 19.30 -37.89 51.72
C ALA A 304 20.59 -38.67 51.45
N SER A 305 21.33 -38.30 50.41
CA SER A 305 22.64 -38.89 50.10
C SER A 305 23.75 -38.04 50.71
N ASP A 306 24.77 -38.71 51.26
CA ASP A 306 25.97 -38.08 51.80
C ASP A 306 26.72 -37.28 50.72
N PHE A 307 26.60 -37.69 49.45
CA PHE A 307 27.16 -36.97 48.30
C PHE A 307 26.49 -35.62 48.05
N MET A 308 25.26 -35.40 48.52
CA MET A 308 24.53 -34.14 48.39
C MET A 308 24.60 -33.29 49.68
N ALA A 309 25.36 -33.73 50.68
CA ALA A 309 25.58 -32.98 51.90
C ALA A 309 26.20 -31.60 51.61
N GLY A 310 25.57 -30.53 52.12
CA GLY A 310 25.99 -29.15 51.89
C GLY A 310 25.34 -28.45 50.69
N SER A 311 24.53 -29.15 49.87
CA SER A 311 23.85 -28.57 48.69
C SER A 311 22.47 -27.93 49.01
N CYS A 312 22.01 -27.97 50.26
CA CYS A 312 20.63 -27.66 50.68
C CYS A 312 20.17 -26.21 50.42
N ALA A 313 21.08 -25.26 50.15
CA ALA A 313 20.74 -23.85 49.93
C ALA A 313 21.35 -23.21 48.66
N THR A 314 22.47 -23.74 48.15
CA THR A 314 23.24 -23.12 47.05
C THR A 314 23.12 -23.90 45.74
N GLY A 315 22.45 -25.06 45.75
CA GLY A 315 22.37 -25.98 44.62
C GLY A 315 23.65 -26.82 44.43
N PRO A 316 23.60 -27.84 43.57
CA PRO A 316 24.71 -28.76 43.38
C PRO A 316 25.88 -28.10 42.63
N SER A 317 27.08 -28.17 43.21
CA SER A 317 28.35 -27.91 42.53
C SER A 317 28.80 -29.06 41.60
N SER A 318 29.81 -28.84 40.75
CA SER A 318 30.29 -29.82 39.77
C SER A 318 30.67 -31.19 40.38
N LYS A 319 31.08 -31.22 41.65
CA LYS A 319 31.46 -32.44 42.36
C LYS A 319 30.27 -33.34 42.70
N HIS A 320 29.06 -32.81 42.76
CA HIS A 320 27.85 -33.57 43.07
C HIS A 320 27.24 -34.27 41.83
N PHE A 321 27.71 -33.93 40.62
CA PHE A 321 27.30 -34.59 39.37
C PHE A 321 28.20 -35.77 38.97
N GLY A 322 29.30 -35.99 39.70
CA GLY A 322 30.24 -37.08 39.44
C GLY A 322 29.72 -38.51 39.68
N PRO A 323 28.88 -38.79 40.71
CA PRO A 323 28.50 -40.16 41.01
C PRO A 323 27.46 -40.70 40.03
N GLU A 324 27.53 -42.01 39.76
CA GLU A 324 26.49 -42.73 39.02
C GLU A 324 25.23 -42.89 39.89
N TRP A 325 24.11 -42.36 39.42
CA TRP A 325 22.82 -42.47 40.09
C TRP A 325 22.02 -43.65 39.55
N VAL A 326 21.43 -44.44 40.45
CA VAL A 326 20.63 -45.61 40.08
C VAL A 326 19.23 -45.46 40.65
N ILE A 327 18.22 -45.76 39.83
CA ILE A 327 16.81 -45.79 40.24
C ILE A 327 16.53 -47.16 40.87
N LYS A 328 16.08 -47.17 42.13
CA LYS A 328 15.61 -48.37 42.83
C LYS A 328 14.14 -48.23 43.19
N ALA A 329 13.45 -49.37 43.27
CA ALA A 329 12.07 -49.46 43.74
C ALA A 329 12.02 -50.32 45.00
N SER A 330 11.36 -49.83 46.05
CA SER A 330 11.04 -50.58 47.27
C SER A 330 9.54 -50.48 47.52
N GLY A 331 8.82 -51.58 47.31
CA GLY A 331 7.35 -51.57 47.33
C GLY A 331 6.76 -50.68 46.23
N GLU A 332 5.90 -49.72 46.59
CA GLU A 332 5.29 -48.75 45.65
C GLU A 332 6.13 -47.47 45.46
N HIS A 333 7.28 -47.36 46.13
CA HIS A 333 8.12 -46.16 46.09
C HIS A 333 9.33 -46.36 45.18
N VAL A 334 9.54 -45.39 44.28
CA VAL A 334 10.71 -45.31 43.39
C VAL A 334 11.58 -44.15 43.85
N TYR A 335 12.89 -44.38 43.96
CA TYR A 335 13.86 -43.41 44.46
C TYR A 335 15.23 -43.55 43.81
N LEU A 336 16.03 -42.50 43.88
CA LEU A 336 17.42 -42.43 43.42
C LEU A 336 18.38 -42.66 44.58
N ILE A 337 19.43 -43.45 44.34
CA ILE A 337 20.56 -43.62 45.26
C ILE A 337 21.84 -43.46 44.45
N SER A 338 22.88 -42.90 45.07
CA SER A 338 24.24 -42.98 44.53
C SER A 338 24.70 -44.45 44.55
N LYS A 339 25.46 -44.87 43.55
CA LYS A 339 26.00 -46.23 43.48
C LYS A 339 26.98 -46.55 44.61
N GLU A 340 27.54 -45.53 45.25
CA GLU A 340 28.56 -45.63 46.30
C GLU A 340 27.93 -45.78 47.71
N ASP A 341 26.69 -45.32 47.90
CA ASP A 341 25.90 -45.51 49.14
C ASP A 341 25.19 -46.89 49.19
N LEU A 342 25.58 -47.83 48.32
CA LEU A 342 25.03 -49.18 48.27
C LEU A 342 25.85 -50.12 49.16
N ASP A 343 25.23 -50.68 50.21
CA ASP A 343 25.86 -51.72 51.03
C ASP A 343 26.26 -52.95 50.17
N PRO A 344 27.48 -53.51 50.34
CA PRO A 344 28.00 -54.61 49.53
C PRO A 344 27.26 -55.95 49.70
N GLU A 345 26.31 -56.06 50.63
CA GLU A 345 25.45 -57.25 50.75
C GLU A 345 24.28 -57.29 49.75
N THR A 346 24.10 -56.25 48.92
CA THR A 346 23.03 -56.19 47.89
C THR A 346 23.53 -56.36 46.46
N GLU A 347 24.78 -56.82 46.26
CA GLU A 347 25.39 -57.08 44.95
C GLU A 347 25.05 -58.46 44.34
N SER A 348 23.90 -59.06 44.67
CA SER A 348 23.38 -60.25 43.95
C SER A 348 22.21 -59.92 43.03
N GLY A 349 22.29 -58.80 42.30
CA GLY A 349 21.29 -58.41 41.30
C GLY A 349 21.97 -57.76 40.11
N THR A 350 22.17 -58.53 39.04
CA THR A 350 22.68 -58.09 37.73
C THR A 350 22.10 -56.73 37.29
N PRO A 351 22.92 -55.79 36.80
CA PRO A 351 22.43 -54.52 36.30
C PRO A 351 21.63 -54.76 35.01
N GLY A 352 20.35 -54.39 35.01
CA GLY A 352 19.48 -54.48 33.83
C GLY A 352 18.32 -55.48 33.92
N SER A 353 17.86 -55.84 35.11
CA SER A 353 16.64 -56.63 35.29
C SER A 353 15.70 -55.95 36.28
N ILE A 354 14.74 -55.17 35.77
CA ILE A 354 13.50 -54.92 36.52
C ILE A 354 12.90 -56.29 36.82
N ASP A 355 12.83 -56.65 38.11
CA ASP A 355 12.32 -57.94 38.56
C ASP A 355 10.92 -58.17 37.97
N ARG A 356 10.80 -59.14 37.04
CA ARG A 356 9.55 -59.51 36.37
C ARG A 356 8.48 -59.97 37.36
N SER A 357 8.84 -60.26 38.61
CA SER A 357 7.89 -60.55 39.69
C SER A 357 7.00 -59.34 40.04
N MET A 358 7.48 -58.10 39.81
CA MET A 358 6.79 -56.86 40.17
C MET A 358 5.71 -56.45 39.16
N LEU A 359 5.96 -56.65 37.86
CA LEU A 359 4.99 -56.40 36.77
C LEU A 359 3.75 -57.31 36.84
N SER A 360 3.90 -58.52 37.39
CA SER A 360 2.75 -59.43 37.57
C SER A 360 1.84 -59.03 38.74
N ARG A 361 2.38 -58.31 39.74
CA ARG A 361 1.60 -57.87 40.91
C ARG A 361 0.92 -56.52 40.71
N LEU A 362 1.51 -55.62 39.92
CA LEU A 362 0.87 -54.35 39.51
C LEU A 362 -0.32 -54.56 38.54
N LYS A 363 -0.27 -55.59 37.67
CA LYS A 363 -1.41 -56.00 36.84
C LYS A 363 -2.63 -56.48 37.65
N GLY A 364 -2.47 -56.84 38.92
CA GLY A 364 -3.57 -57.25 39.80
C GLY A 364 -4.33 -56.11 40.48
N MET A 365 -3.80 -54.88 40.51
CA MET A 365 -4.41 -53.77 41.26
C MET A 365 -4.92 -52.61 40.40
N ILE A 366 -4.56 -52.54 39.11
CA ILE A 366 -5.14 -51.57 38.15
C ILE A 366 -6.35 -52.18 37.40
N GLY A 367 -6.67 -53.44 37.69
CA GLY A 367 -7.91 -54.11 37.29
C GLY A 367 -9.03 -53.92 38.32
N ARG A 368 -9.34 -52.68 38.69
CA ARG A 368 -10.65 -52.27 39.21
C ARG A 368 -10.93 -50.79 39.00
#